data_AF-A0A5M8EKU3-F1
#
_entry.id   AF-A0A5M8EKU3-F1
#
_cell.length_a   1.000
_cell.length_b   1.000
_cell.length_c   1.000
_cell.angle_alpha   90.00
_cell.angle_beta   90.00
_cell.angle_gamma   90.00
#
_symmetry.space_group_name_H-M   'P 1'
#
loop_
_entity.id
_entity.type
_entity.pdbx_description
1 polymer ?
#
loop_
_entity_poly.entity_id
_entity_poly.type
_entity_poly.pdbx_seq_one_letter_code
_entity_poly.pdbx_strand_id
1 'polypeptide(L)' 'MTDRNSEELNAIREGVRALCAEFDAAYWRKVDEEKGFPETFVKALTDAG' A
#
# COMPACT_ATOMS: atom_id res chain seq x y z
N MET A 1 17.40 20.08 -14.44
CA MET A 1 15.95 20.10 -14.74
C MET A 1 15.45 18.66 -14.69
N THR A 2 15.51 18.03 -13.50
CA THR A 2 15.19 16.60 -13.30
C THR A 2 14.48 16.34 -11.96
N ASP A 3 13.88 17.38 -11.36
CA ASP A 3 13.29 17.29 -10.01
C ASP A 3 11.81 16.88 -10.03
N ARG A 4 11.04 17.28 -11.06
CA ARG A 4 9.59 17.04 -11.11
C ARG A 4 9.20 15.56 -11.11
N ASN A 5 9.97 14.69 -11.78
CA ASN A 5 9.75 13.25 -11.71
C ASN A 5 10.08 12.70 -10.30
N SER A 6 11.06 13.27 -9.62
CA SER A 6 11.45 12.81 -8.28
C SER A 6 10.38 13.15 -7.25
N GLU A 7 9.81 14.36 -7.32
CA GLU A 7 8.70 14.80 -6.47
C GLU A 7 7.44 13.95 -6.68
N GLU A 8 7.05 13.69 -7.93
CA GLU A 8 5.93 12.78 -8.24
C GLU A 8 6.18 11.35 -7.76
N LEU A 9 7.37 10.81 -7.99
CA LEU A 9 7.74 9.48 -7.49
C LEU A 9 7.76 9.43 -5.95
N ASN A 10 8.15 10.51 -5.27
CA ASN A 10 8.12 10.60 -3.83
C ASN A 10 6.68 10.64 -3.30
N ALA A 11 5.79 11.42 -3.92
CA ALA A 11 4.37 11.46 -3.56
C ALA A 11 3.71 10.08 -3.70
N ILE A 12 3.99 9.36 -4.79
CA ILE A 12 3.51 7.98 -4.98
C ILE A 12 4.04 7.06 -3.87
N ARG A 13 5.34 7.13 -3.57
CA ARG A 13 5.95 6.32 -2.51
C ARG A 13 5.39 6.62 -1.14
N GLU A 14 5.09 7.88 -0.84
CA GLU A 14 4.46 8.29 0.41
C GLU A 14 3.05 7.74 0.53
N GLY A 15 2.23 7.84 -0.52
CA GLY A 15 0.89 7.24 -0.55
C GLY A 15 0.93 5.72 -0.32
N VAL A 16 1.82 5.01 -1.01
CA VAL A 16 1.99 3.55 -0.82
C VAL A 16 2.48 3.21 0.59
N ARG A 17 3.40 4.00 1.16
CA ARG A 17 3.87 3.78 2.54
C ARG A 17 2.78 4.03 3.57
N ALA A 18 1.99 5.08 3.40
CA ALA A 18 0.86 5.38 4.28
C ALA A 18 -0.14 4.22 4.26
N LEU A 19 -0.47 3.71 3.07
CA LEU A 19 -1.33 2.54 2.93
C LEU A 19 -0.75 1.32 3.64
N CYS A 20 0.52 0.97 3.39
CA CYS A 20 1.16 -0.17 4.05
C CYS A 20 1.24 -0.03 5.58
N ALA A 21 1.26 1.19 6.12
CA ALA A 21 1.28 1.42 7.57
C ALA A 21 -0.05 1.05 8.25
N GLU A 22 -1.17 1.02 7.51
CA GLU A 22 -2.47 0.56 8.02
C GLU A 22 -2.58 -0.97 8.11
N PHE A 23 -1.71 -1.71 7.41
CA PHE A 23 -1.71 -3.18 7.37
C PHE A 23 -0.52 -3.75 8.15
N ASP A 24 -0.76 -4.08 9.41
CA ASP A 24 0.25 -4.63 10.31
C ASP A 24 0.56 -6.12 10.06
N ALA A 25 1.51 -6.66 10.82
CA ALA A 25 1.89 -8.06 10.72
C ALA A 25 0.75 -9.03 11.08
N ALA A 26 -0.24 -8.61 11.87
CA ALA A 26 -1.38 -9.46 12.24
C ALA A 26 -2.32 -9.66 11.04
N TYR A 27 -2.57 -8.60 10.26
CA TYR A 27 -3.30 -8.70 8.99
C TYR A 27 -2.66 -9.71 8.05
N TRP A 28 -1.35 -9.57 7.81
CA TRP A 28 -0.63 -10.45 6.88
C TRP A 28 -0.59 -11.90 7.34
N ARG A 29 -0.41 -12.15 8.65
CA ARG A 29 -0.49 -13.51 9.20
C ARG A 29 -1.86 -14.13 8.99
N LYS A 30 -2.94 -13.38 9.23
CA LYS A 30 -4.30 -13.87 9.03
C LYS A 30 -4.55 -14.24 7.57
N VAL A 31 -4.14 -13.38 6.63
CA VAL A 31 -4.26 -13.64 5.18
C VAL A 31 -3.48 -14.90 4.79
N ASP A 32 -2.26 -15.07 5.30
CA ASP A 32 -1.42 -16.24 5.05
C ASP A 32 -2.02 -17.54 5.65
N GLU A 33 -2.51 -17.48 6.89
CA GLU A 33 -3.19 -18.59 7.57
C GLU A 33 -4.43 -19.06 6.80
N GLU A 34 -5.20 -18.11 6.28
CA GLU A 34 -6.39 -18.37 5.46
C GLU A 34 -6.05 -18.79 4.02
N LYS A 35 -4.76 -18.72 3.62
CA LYS A 35 -4.29 -18.83 2.23
C LYS A 35 -5.12 -17.93 1.29
N GLY A 36 -5.52 -16.79 1.82
CA GLY A 36 -6.47 -15.87 1.22
C GLY A 36 -5.77 -14.84 0.34
N PHE A 37 -6.56 -14.19 -0.52
CA PHE A 37 -6.13 -12.99 -1.21
C PHE A 37 -6.38 -11.78 -0.29
N PRO A 38 -5.45 -10.82 -0.17
CA PRO A 38 -5.60 -9.65 0.69
C PRO A 38 -6.57 -8.62 0.06
N GLU A 39 -7.85 -8.97 -0.03
CA GLU A 39 -8.89 -8.13 -0.64
C GLU A 39 -8.97 -6.75 0.00
N THR A 40 -8.82 -6.66 1.32
CA THR A 40 -8.86 -5.38 2.05
C THR A 40 -7.72 -4.45 1.62
N PHE A 41 -6.50 -4.97 1.46
CA PHE A 41 -5.36 -4.20 0.97
C PHE A 41 -5.60 -3.70 -0.45
N VAL A 42 -6.07 -4.58 -1.34
CA VAL A 42 -6.32 -4.22 -2.75
C VAL A 42 -7.46 -3.22 -2.88
N LYS A 43 -8.51 -3.37 -2.08
CA LYS A 43 -9.59 -2.38 -2.03
C LYS A 43 -9.08 -1.03 -1.56
N ALA A 44 -8.28 -0.99 -0.49
CA ALA A 44 -7.73 0.26 0.02
C ALA A 44 -6.76 0.92 -0.99
N LEU A 45 -5.98 0.13 -1.74
CA LEU A 45 -5.16 0.62 -2.85
C LEU A 45 -6.01 1.24 -3.98
N THR A 46 -7.15 0.62 -4.30
CA THR A 46 -8.08 1.09 -5.34
C THR A 46 -8.84 2.35 -4.91
N ASP A 47 -9.24 2.43 -3.63
CA ASP A 47 -9.94 3.60 -3.08
C ASP A 47 -9.00 4.82 -2.98
N ALA A 48 -7.69 4.60 -2.89
CA ALA A 48 -6.68 5.66 -2.82
C ALA A 48 -6.25 6.23 -4.20
N GLY A 49 -6.69 5.64 -5.32
CA GLY A 49 -6.26 6.04 -6.67
C GLY A 49 -7.16 5.57 -7.81
#